data_AF-A0A9D2RXV5-F1
#
_entry.id   AF-A0A9D2RXV5-F1
#
_cell.length_a   1.000
_cell.length_b   1.000
_cell.length_c   1.000
_cell.angle_alpha   90.00
_cell.angle_beta   90.00
_cell.angle_gamma   90.00
#
_symmetry.space_group_name_H-M   'P 1'
#
loop_
_entity.id
_entity.type
_entity.pdbx_description
1 polymer ?
#
loop_
_entity_poly.entity_id
_entity_poly.type
_entity_poly.pdbx_seq_one_letter_code
_entity_poly.pdbx_strand_id
1 'polypeptide(L)'
;RPTVKLSLSSDSAKELLSAKQDSNLAPVEEISALVETDLLTFYNDENRPGSQGTLPVLSVYKGQVARSGRAVFQDYRLMGIEKAG
;
A
#
# COMPACT_ATOMS: atom_id res chain seq x y z
N ARG A 1 13.42 -0.89 -15.66
CA ARG A 1 12.20 -1.73 -15.83
C ARG A 1 11.05 -0.94 -15.20
N PRO A 2 9.88 -0.82 -15.84
CA PRO A 2 8.75 -0.16 -15.18
C PRO A 2 8.42 -0.93 -13.90
N THR A 3 8.51 -0.26 -12.77
CA THR A 3 8.26 -0.83 -11.45
C THR A 3 6.79 -0.68 -11.12
N VAL A 4 6.07 -1.79 -10.95
CA VAL A 4 4.66 -1.78 -10.55
C VAL A 4 4.61 -1.72 -9.03
N LYS A 5 4.25 -0.56 -8.48
CA LYS A 5 4.08 -0.34 -7.04
C LYS A 5 2.79 -1.00 -6.55
N LEU A 6 2.85 -1.70 -5.43
CA LEU A 6 1.73 -2.46 -4.87
C LEU A 6 1.42 -2.01 -3.44
N SER A 7 0.15 -1.71 -3.16
CA SER A 7 -0.34 -1.32 -1.83
C SER A 7 -1.76 -1.81 -1.61
N LEU A 8 -2.20 -1.84 -0.35
CA LEU A 8 -3.60 -2.06 0.00
C LEU A 8 -4.26 -0.75 0.41
N SER A 9 -5.57 -0.68 0.22
CA SER A 9 -6.40 0.35 0.84
C SER A 9 -7.03 -0.21 2.12
N SER A 10 -7.07 0.59 3.19
CA SER A 10 -7.89 0.28 4.38
C SER A 10 -9.39 0.31 4.08
N ASP A 11 -9.78 1.16 3.13
CA ASP A 11 -11.16 1.40 2.75
C ASP A 11 -11.36 0.88 1.32
N SER A 12 -11.54 1.78 0.35
CA SER A 12 -11.57 1.42 -1.07
C SER A 12 -10.46 2.10 -1.86
N ALA A 13 -9.92 1.38 -2.85
CA ALA A 13 -8.97 1.97 -3.80
C ALA A 13 -9.57 3.19 -4.52
N LYS A 14 -10.88 3.18 -4.78
CA LYS A 14 -11.60 4.32 -5.35
C LYS A 14 -11.50 5.56 -4.47
N GLU A 15 -11.64 5.40 -3.16
CA GLU A 15 -11.57 6.51 -2.21
C GLU A 15 -10.17 7.11 -2.13
N LEU A 16 -9.13 6.28 -2.10
CA LEU A 16 -7.73 6.75 -2.19
C LEU A 16 -7.47 7.57 -3.46
N LEU A 17 -7.91 7.06 -4.61
CA LEU A 17 -7.70 7.71 -5.91
C LEU A 17 -8.61 8.94 -6.12
N SER A 18 -9.64 9.11 -5.29
CA SER A 18 -10.56 10.25 -5.33
C SER A 18 -10.28 11.26 -4.22
N ALA A 19 -9.27 11.02 -3.37
CA ALA A 19 -8.90 11.91 -2.29
C ALA A 19 -8.51 13.28 -2.86
N LYS A 20 -9.12 14.33 -2.32
CA LYS A 20 -8.88 15.71 -2.74
C LYS A 20 -8.24 16.50 -1.62
N GLN A 21 -7.11 17.11 -1.94
CA GLN A 21 -6.47 18.13 -1.14
C GLN A 21 -6.57 19.47 -1.87
N ASP A 22 -7.09 20.50 -1.20
CA ASP A 22 -7.30 21.83 -1.79
C ASP A 22 -8.11 21.80 -3.11
N SER A 23 -9.11 20.92 -3.16
CA SER A 23 -9.98 20.64 -4.32
C SER A 23 -9.32 19.93 -5.51
N ASN A 24 -8.03 19.61 -5.43
CA ASN A 24 -7.29 18.86 -6.44
C ASN A 24 -7.14 17.40 -6.01
N LEU A 25 -7.14 16.46 -6.97
CA LEU A 25 -6.81 15.07 -6.68
C LEU A 25 -5.38 14.96 -6.18
N ALA A 26 -5.15 14.06 -5.23
CA ALA A 26 -3.80 13.73 -4.78
C ALA A 26 -2.94 13.30 -5.99
N PRO A 27 -1.78 13.94 -6.23
CA PRO A 27 -0.88 13.57 -7.31
C PRO A 27 -0.46 12.10 -7.21
N VAL A 28 -0.37 11.43 -8.34
CA VAL A 28 0.05 10.02 -8.40
C VAL A 28 1.47 9.85 -7.84
N GLU A 29 2.33 10.87 -8.00
CA GLU A 29 3.68 10.91 -7.48
C GLU A 29 3.71 10.88 -5.95
N GLU A 30 2.82 11.62 -5.29
CA GLU A 30 2.70 11.66 -3.83
C GLU A 30 2.18 10.33 -3.29
N ILE A 31 1.14 9.77 -3.91
CA ILE A 31 0.62 8.44 -3.55
C ILE A 31 1.71 7.38 -3.76
N SER A 32 2.43 7.47 -4.88
CA SER A 32 3.52 6.55 -5.20
C SER A 32 4.66 6.64 -4.20
N ALA A 33 4.98 7.82 -3.66
CA ALA A 33 6.02 8.00 -2.65
C ALA A 33 5.70 7.25 -1.35
N LEU A 34 4.42 7.01 -1.06
CA LEU A 34 3.98 6.23 0.12
C LEU A 34 4.11 4.72 -0.07
N VAL A 35 4.34 4.25 -1.31
CA VAL A 35 4.43 2.82 -1.65
C VAL A 35 5.89 2.44 -1.89
N GLU A 36 6.44 1.69 -0.95
CA GLU A 36 7.83 1.20 -0.95
C GLU A 36 8.00 -0.18 -1.60
N THR A 37 6.94 -1.00 -1.59
CA THR A 37 6.98 -2.35 -2.15
C THR A 37 6.56 -2.36 -3.61
N ASP A 38 7.36 -2.99 -4.46
CA ASP A 38 6.95 -3.33 -5.83
C ASP A 38 6.52 -4.79 -5.96
N LEU A 39 5.80 -5.09 -7.05
CA LEU A 39 5.24 -6.42 -7.32
C LEU A 39 6.30 -7.53 -7.31
N LEU A 40 7.50 -7.28 -7.83
CA LEU A 40 8.55 -8.29 -7.88
C LEU A 40 9.15 -8.52 -6.49
N THR A 41 9.34 -7.46 -5.71
CA THR A 41 9.74 -7.58 -4.30
C THR A 41 8.74 -8.41 -3.52
N PHE A 42 7.45 -8.09 -3.61
CA PHE A 42 6.40 -8.84 -2.93
C PHE A 42 6.37 -10.31 -3.37
N TYR A 43 6.43 -10.58 -4.67
CA TYR A 43 6.47 -11.95 -5.19
C TYR A 43 7.67 -12.73 -4.67
N ASN A 44 8.86 -12.12 -4.67
CA ASN A 44 10.08 -12.77 -4.20
C ASN A 44 10.05 -13.03 -2.69
N ASP A 45 9.50 -12.11 -1.91
CA ASP A 45 9.36 -12.26 -0.46
C ASP A 45 8.42 -13.42 -0.12
N GLU A 46 7.26 -13.53 -0.79
CA GLU A 46 6.30 -14.63 -0.58
C GLU A 46 6.85 -16.00 -1.01
N ASN A 47 7.73 -16.06 -2.00
CA ASN A 47 8.35 -17.32 -2.43
C ASN A 47 9.58 -17.72 -1.63
N ARG A 48 10.10 -16.85 -0.74
CA ARG A 48 11.28 -17.16 0.06
C ARG A 48 10.86 -18.02 1.26
N PRO A 49 11.45 -19.22 1.46
CA PRO A 49 11.10 -20.07 2.59
C PRO A 49 11.24 -19.35 3.93
N GLY A 50 10.18 -19.36 4.73
CA GLY A 50 10.13 -18.71 6.05
C GLY A 50 10.01 -17.19 6.03
N SER A 51 9.79 -16.57 4.87
CA SER A 51 9.47 -15.15 4.76
C SER A 51 7.97 -14.88 4.82
N GLN A 52 7.66 -13.61 5.05
CA GLN A 52 6.33 -13.02 4.87
C GLN A 52 6.48 -11.83 3.93
N GLY A 53 5.62 -11.75 2.93
CA GLY A 53 5.46 -10.59 2.08
C GLY A 53 4.72 -9.50 2.84
N THR A 54 5.06 -8.25 2.54
CA THR A 54 4.39 -7.12 3.17
C THR A 54 4.01 -6.07 2.15
N LEU A 55 2.83 -5.47 2.35
CA LEU A 55 2.36 -4.36 1.54
C LEU A 55 1.99 -3.18 2.44
N PRO A 56 2.34 -1.94 2.07
CA PRO A 56 1.86 -0.77 2.79
C PRO A 56 0.34 -0.69 2.66
N VAL A 57 -0.33 -0.35 3.76
CA VAL A 57 -1.75 -0.02 3.78
C VAL A 57 -1.87 1.50 3.74
N LEU A 58 -2.63 1.99 2.78
CA LEU A 58 -2.94 3.40 2.60
C LEU A 58 -4.37 3.67 3.04
N SER A 59 -4.59 4.83 3.62
CA SER A 59 -5.89 5.34 4.06
C SER A 59 -6.05 6.80 3.66
N VAL A 60 -7.29 7.29 3.60
CA VAL A 60 -7.56 8.72 3.51
C VAL A 60 -7.87 9.24 4.90
N TYR A 61 -7.07 10.19 5.40
CA TYR A 61 -7.33 10.88 6.65
C TYR A 61 -7.40 12.38 6.43
N LYS A 62 -8.51 13.01 6.82
CA LYS A 62 -8.76 14.44 6.63
C LYS A 62 -8.50 14.93 5.19
N GLY A 63 -8.83 14.09 4.20
CA GLY A 63 -8.67 14.40 2.78
C GLY A 63 -7.28 14.11 2.19
N GLN A 64 -6.32 13.67 3.00
CA GLN A 64 -4.98 13.32 2.55
C GLN A 64 -4.76 11.80 2.56
N VAL A 65 -4.06 11.30 1.54
CA VAL A 65 -3.63 9.90 1.50
C VAL A 65 -2.41 9.75 2.40
N ALA A 66 -2.45 8.78 3.32
CA ALA A 66 -1.36 8.49 4.23
C ALA A 66 -1.23 6.98 4.45
N ARG A 67 -0.03 6.54 4.84
CA ARG A 67 0.20 5.16 5.27
C ARG A 67 -0.44 4.95 6.65
N SER A 68 -1.38 4.01 6.74
CA SER A 68 -2.05 3.65 8.00
C SER A 68 -1.46 2.41 8.66
N GLY A 69 -0.66 1.63 7.92
CA GLY A 69 -0.07 0.42 8.43
C GLY A 69 0.62 -0.42 7.38
N ARG A 70 0.78 -1.69 7.71
CA ARG A 70 1.41 -2.71 6.87
C ARG A 70 0.62 -4.01 6.95
N ALA A 71 0.23 -4.52 5.79
CA ALA A 71 -0.40 -5.81 5.66
C ALA A 71 0.65 -6.90 5.54
N VAL A 72 0.48 -7.98 6.30
CA VAL A 72 1.38 -9.12 6.33
C VAL A 72 0.72 -10.28 5.60
N PHE A 73 1.47 -10.89 4.70
CA PHE A 73 1.04 -12.02 3.89
C PHE A 73 1.86 -13.27 4.22
N GLN A 74 1.23 -14.42 4.02
CA GLN A 74 1.87 -15.72 4.03
C GLN A 74 1.14 -16.62 3.02
N ASP A 75 1.89 -17.26 2.12
CA ASP A 75 1.33 -18.06 1.02
C ASP A 75 0.26 -17.29 0.22
N TYR A 76 0.52 -16.01 -0.03
CA TYR A 76 -0.35 -15.03 -0.67
C TYR A 76 -1.68 -14.78 0.05
N ARG A 77 -1.80 -15.19 1.32
CA ARG A 77 -2.98 -14.95 2.16
C ARG A 77 -2.70 -13.82 3.13
N LEU A 78 -3.66 -12.91 3.25
CA LEU A 78 -3.60 -11.83 4.24
C LEU A 78 -3.72 -12.44 5.64
N MET A 79 -2.69 -12.27 6.46
CA MET A 79 -2.64 -12.77 7.83
C MET A 79 -3.11 -11.72 8.84
N GLY A 80 -2.87 -10.44 8.54
CA GLY A 80 -3.25 -9.34 9.41
C GLY A 80 -2.72 -8.00 8.93
N ILE A 81 -3.12 -6.94 9.62
CA ILE A 81 -2.66 -5.57 9.39
C ILE A 81 -2.05 -5.03 10.67
N GLU A 82 -0.78 -4.66 10.60
CA GLU A 82 -0.03 -3.95 11.65
C GLU A 82 -0.27 -2.45 11.47
N LYS A 83 -0.70 -1.74 12.53
CA LYS A 83 -0.89 -0.29 12.46
C LYS A 83 0.46 0.43 12.40
N ALA A 84 0.52 1.53 11.64
CA ALA A 84 1.64 2.46 11.73
C ALA A 84 1.63 3.11 13.12
N GLY A 85 2.80 3.14 13.78
CA GLY A 85 3.01 3.76 15.09
C GLY A 85 3.10 5.29 15.01
#